data_AF-A0A813IK59-F1
#
_entry.id   AF-A0A813IK59-F1
#
_cell.length_a   1.000
_cell.length_b   1.000
_cell.length_c   1.000
_cell.angle_alpha   90.00
_cell.angle_beta   90.00
_cell.angle_gamma   90.00
#
_symmetry.space_group_name_H-M   'P 1'
#
loop_
_entity.id
_entity.type
_entity.pdbx_description
1 polymer ?
#
loop_
_entity_poly.entity_id
_entity_poly.type
_entity_poly.pdbx_seq_one_letter_code
_entity_poly.pdbx_strand_id
1 'polypeptide(L)'
;MGPEYLAPHNHPSSPKMMQRSRALHGGGGGIADKMFPGYKDKIWARLPQAVKEYKVKGENNKFESDIASHRTWQGYLLQWKALEKGFVPNAKFRKPAVDWRRQMERGTMHYGRWYEGPNGTDYSPGNTHDRLTADVRAPFTAAEWTERQNHRSFDIMKFGYVCLAIFLAYRVTNEWPVVWCDDRKEGVEDQSE
;
A
#
# COMPACT_ATOMS: atom_id res chain seq x y z
N MET A 1 -16.43 14.62 10.03
CA MET A 1 -16.21 14.31 11.45
C MET A 1 -16.19 12.80 11.61
N GLY A 2 -15.01 12.25 11.84
CA GLY A 2 -14.75 10.83 12.09
C GLY A 2 -13.26 10.71 12.43
N PRO A 3 -12.87 10.03 13.54
CA PRO A 3 -11.54 10.16 14.11
C PRO A 3 -10.50 9.35 13.33
N GLU A 4 -9.43 10.03 12.91
CA GLU A 4 -8.20 9.43 12.38
C GLU A 4 -7.49 8.64 13.51
N TYR A 5 -7.46 7.32 13.38
CA TYR A 5 -6.56 6.47 14.17
C TYR A 5 -5.15 6.53 13.55
N LEU A 6 -4.30 7.38 14.10
CA LEU A 6 -2.86 7.40 13.81
C LEU A 6 -2.16 6.26 14.58
N ALA A 7 -1.63 5.28 13.84
CA ALA A 7 -0.71 4.28 14.37
C ALA A 7 0.65 4.92 14.73
N PRO A 8 1.34 4.47 15.80
CA PRO A 8 2.67 4.99 16.12
C PRO A 8 3.70 4.46 15.11
N HIS A 9 4.27 5.37 14.33
CA HIS A 9 5.43 5.09 13.48
C HIS A 9 6.64 4.75 14.34
N ASN A 10 7.12 3.51 14.24
CA ASN A 10 8.46 3.13 14.68
C ASN A 10 9.50 3.87 13.82
N HIS A 11 10.19 4.84 14.41
CA HIS A 11 11.34 5.46 13.77
C HIS A 11 12.48 4.41 13.65
N PRO A 12 13.03 4.17 12.46
CA PRO A 12 14.30 3.48 12.36
C PRO A 12 15.36 4.31 13.10
N SER A 13 16.12 3.65 13.96
CA SER A 13 17.29 4.22 14.62
C SER A 13 18.24 4.79 13.56
N SER A 14 18.20 6.11 13.40
CA SER A 14 19.06 6.82 12.46
C SER A 14 20.53 6.47 12.73
N PRO A 15 21.33 6.14 11.70
CA PRO A 15 22.76 5.92 11.89
C PRO A 15 23.38 7.18 12.48
N LYS A 16 24.17 7.01 13.56
CA LYS A 16 24.87 8.09 14.29
C LYS A 16 25.78 8.98 13.42
N MET A 17 25.93 8.70 12.12
CA MET A 17 26.82 9.39 11.19
C MET A 17 26.26 10.66 10.53
N MET A 18 24.99 11.03 10.77
CA MET A 18 24.42 12.29 10.28
C MET A 18 23.79 13.13 11.40
N GLN A 19 24.47 13.28 12.52
CA GLN A 19 24.22 14.44 13.38
C GLN A 19 24.80 15.67 12.67
N ARG A 20 23.94 16.32 11.87
CA ARG A 20 24.11 17.73 11.49
C ARG A 20 24.55 18.48 12.74
N SER A 21 25.60 19.30 12.59
CA SER A 21 26.01 20.38 13.50
C SER A 21 24.98 20.59 14.59
N ARG A 22 25.28 20.12 15.82
CA ARG A 22 24.48 20.47 17.00
C ARG A 22 24.24 21.97 16.89
N ALA A 23 23.00 22.36 16.68
CA ALA A 23 22.59 23.72 16.99
C ALA A 23 23.03 23.89 18.45
N LEU A 24 24.05 24.70 18.69
CA LEU A 24 24.37 25.24 20.00
C LEU A 24 23.19 26.12 20.38
N HIS A 25 22.06 25.48 20.72
CA HIS A 25 21.03 26.09 21.51
C HIS A 25 21.74 26.53 22.78
N GLY A 26 21.77 27.85 23.00
CA GLY A 26 22.20 28.44 24.26
C GLY A 26 21.46 27.73 25.39
N GLY A 27 22.20 26.97 26.20
CA GLY A 27 21.59 26.06 27.14
C GLY A 27 22.60 25.14 27.80
N GLY A 28 23.43 25.70 28.67
CA GLY A 28 24.19 24.92 29.65
C GLY A 28 25.63 24.61 29.27
N GLY A 29 26.46 25.65 29.19
CA GLY A 29 27.88 25.46 29.49
C GLY A 29 28.06 24.90 30.90
N GLY A 30 29.08 24.07 31.12
CA GLY A 30 29.36 23.42 32.41
C GLY A 30 29.40 24.41 33.60
N ILE A 31 29.45 23.90 34.84
CA ILE A 31 29.36 24.70 36.08
C ILE A 31 30.11 26.05 36.04
N ALA A 32 31.30 26.10 35.44
CA ALA A 32 32.09 27.32 35.28
C ALA A 32 31.42 28.41 34.39
N ASP A 33 30.67 28.03 33.35
CA ASP A 33 29.93 28.96 32.48
C ASP A 33 28.72 29.58 33.20
N LYS A 34 28.15 28.84 34.16
CA LYS A 34 27.06 29.33 35.02
C LYS A 34 27.59 30.21 36.16
N MET A 35 28.77 29.89 36.70
CA MET A 35 29.40 30.67 37.78
C MET A 35 30.08 31.94 37.27
N PHE A 36 30.63 31.93 36.05
CA PHE A 36 31.29 33.08 35.44
C PHE A 36 30.83 33.26 33.99
N PRO A 37 29.72 33.96 33.75
CA PRO A 37 29.22 34.20 32.40
C PRO A 37 30.30 34.83 31.50
N GLY A 38 30.49 34.25 30.32
CA GLY A 38 31.47 34.70 29.32
C GLY A 38 32.93 34.48 29.71
N TYR A 39 33.25 33.63 30.69
CA TYR A 39 34.65 33.38 31.08
C TYR A 39 35.50 32.84 29.93
N LYS A 40 34.91 32.06 29.01
CA LYS A 40 35.59 31.58 27.80
C LYS A 40 36.03 32.71 26.90
N ASP A 41 35.18 33.71 26.68
CA ASP A 41 35.50 34.90 25.88
C ASP A 41 36.56 35.76 26.58
N LYS A 42 36.53 35.85 27.91
CA LYS A 42 37.54 36.55 28.71
C LYS A 42 38.91 35.85 28.64
N ILE A 43 38.94 34.52 28.72
CA ILE A 43 40.16 33.72 28.53
C ILE A 43 40.65 33.86 27.09
N TRP A 44 39.74 33.76 26.11
CA TRP A 44 40.06 33.94 24.71
C TRP A 44 40.67 35.31 24.46
N ALA A 45 40.07 36.40 24.94
CA ALA A 45 40.58 37.76 24.79
C ALA A 45 42.01 37.92 25.33
N ARG A 46 42.32 37.26 26.46
CA ARG A 46 43.63 37.30 27.13
C ARG A 46 44.70 36.42 26.49
N LEU A 47 44.36 35.52 25.57
CA LEU A 47 45.35 34.70 24.89
C LEU A 47 46.22 35.55 23.94
N PRO A 48 47.54 35.26 23.86
CA PRO A 48 48.41 35.86 22.84
C PRO A 48 47.87 35.63 21.44
N GLN A 49 48.06 36.61 20.56
CA GLN A 49 47.55 36.58 19.19
C GLN A 49 48.00 35.32 18.42
N ALA A 50 49.27 34.93 18.56
CA ALA A 50 49.82 33.72 17.95
C ALA A 50 49.07 32.43 18.38
N VAL A 51 48.60 32.34 19.62
CA VAL A 51 47.86 31.17 20.13
C VAL A 51 46.45 31.13 19.57
N LYS A 52 45.81 32.29 19.39
CA LYS A 52 44.49 32.40 18.75
C LYS A 52 44.56 31.95 17.29
N GLU A 53 45.54 32.47 16.56
CA GLU A 53 45.78 32.11 15.16
C GLU A 53 46.07 30.62 15.00
N TYR A 54 46.91 30.04 15.86
CA TYR A 54 47.18 28.60 15.85
C TYR A 54 45.91 27.77 16.06
N LYS A 55 45.06 28.15 17.03
CA LYS A 55 43.80 27.44 17.30
C LYS A 55 42.80 27.55 16.16
N VAL A 56 42.56 28.77 15.65
CA VAL A 56 41.66 29.00 14.50
C VAL A 56 42.16 28.26 13.27
N LYS A 57 43.46 28.32 13.00
CA LYS A 57 44.07 27.60 11.88
C LYS A 57 43.94 26.08 12.05
N GLY A 58 44.13 25.56 13.26
CA GLY A 58 43.92 24.14 13.56
C GLY A 58 42.48 23.68 13.34
N GLU A 59 41.50 24.48 13.77
CA GLU A 59 40.07 24.20 13.55
C GLU A 59 39.67 24.28 12.08
N ASN A 60 40.14 25.30 11.35
CA ASN A 60 39.90 25.43 9.91
C ASN A 60 40.56 24.29 9.12
N ASN A 61 41.81 23.94 9.41
CA ASN A 61 42.49 22.83 8.76
C ASN A 61 41.74 21.51 8.98
N LYS A 62 41.23 21.28 10.19
CA LYS A 62 40.41 20.09 10.48
C LYS A 62 39.11 20.09 9.69
N PHE A 63 38.41 21.22 9.65
CA PHE A 63 37.18 21.37 8.86
C PHE A 63 37.42 21.12 7.37
N GLU A 64 38.47 21.70 6.80
CA GLU A 64 38.84 21.47 5.40
C GLU A 64 39.22 20.01 5.14
N SER A 65 39.90 19.35 6.08
CA SER A 65 40.25 17.93 5.98
C SER A 65 39.00 17.03 5.97
N ASP A 66 38.00 17.36 6.79
CA ASP A 66 36.73 16.63 6.86
C ASP A 66 35.92 16.82 5.56
N ILE A 67 35.91 18.03 4.99
CA ILE A 67 35.30 18.29 3.67
C ILE A 67 36.01 17.51 2.57
N ALA A 68 37.35 17.51 2.56
CA ALA A 68 38.13 16.78 1.58
C ALA A 68 37.82 15.27 1.63
N SER A 69 37.72 14.70 2.83
CA SER A 69 37.29 13.32 3.07
C SER A 69 35.86 13.05 2.57
N HIS A 70 34.93 13.98 2.81
CA HIS A 70 33.57 13.86 2.26
C HIS A 70 33.53 13.88 0.74
N ARG A 71 34.35 14.73 0.11
CA ARG A 71 34.44 14.85 -1.35
C ARG A 71 34.99 13.58 -1.99
N THR A 72 36.00 12.93 -1.38
CA THR A 72 36.52 11.65 -1.87
C THR A 72 35.46 10.55 -1.77
N TRP A 73 34.73 10.48 -0.64
CA TRP A 73 33.58 9.58 -0.48
C TRP A 73 32.47 9.81 -1.51
N GLN A 74 32.15 11.06 -1.81
CA GLN A 74 31.20 11.39 -2.87
C GLN A 74 31.69 10.88 -4.24
N GLY A 75 32.99 10.97 -4.51
CA GLY A 75 33.62 10.39 -5.71
C GLY A 75 33.40 8.87 -5.81
N TYR A 76 33.62 8.13 -4.72
CA TYR A 76 33.35 6.69 -4.69
C TYR A 76 31.87 6.35 -4.93
N LEU A 77 30.94 7.11 -4.32
CA LEU A 77 29.50 6.92 -4.55
C LEU A 77 29.09 7.19 -6.00
N LEU A 78 29.71 8.17 -6.65
CA LEU A 78 29.47 8.45 -8.07
C LEU A 78 30.02 7.35 -8.97
N GLN A 79 31.18 6.78 -8.66
CA GLN A 79 31.71 5.60 -9.36
C GLN A 79 30.77 4.39 -9.20
N TRP A 80 30.28 4.16 -7.99
CA TRP A 80 29.30 3.11 -7.73
C TRP A 80 28.00 3.33 -8.54
N LYS A 81 27.50 4.57 -8.60
CA LYS A 81 26.34 4.93 -9.44
C LYS A 81 26.59 4.70 -10.93
N ALA A 82 27.81 4.92 -11.42
CA ALA A 82 28.17 4.63 -12.80
C ALA A 82 28.14 3.11 -13.08
N LEU A 83 28.56 2.29 -12.11
CA LEU A 83 28.46 0.84 -12.19
C LEU A 83 27.01 0.35 -12.15
N GLU A 84 26.17 0.92 -11.27
CA GLU A 84 24.73 0.64 -11.23
C GLU A 84 24.03 0.95 -12.56
N LYS A 85 24.53 1.92 -13.33
CA LYS A 85 23.98 2.25 -14.66
C LYS A 85 24.04 1.05 -15.63
N GLY A 86 25.04 0.18 -15.48
CA GLY A 86 25.17 -1.06 -16.25
C GLY A 86 24.13 -2.13 -15.87
N PHE A 87 23.54 -2.03 -14.69
CA PHE A 87 22.50 -2.92 -14.17
C PHE A 87 21.10 -2.30 -14.24
N VAL A 88 20.93 -1.21 -14.98
CA VAL A 88 19.61 -0.58 -15.13
C VAL A 88 18.65 -1.57 -15.79
N PRO A 89 17.53 -1.90 -15.14
CA PRO A 89 16.58 -2.86 -15.68
C PRO A 89 16.02 -2.35 -17.01
N ASN A 90 15.81 -3.28 -17.94
CA ASN A 90 15.29 -2.96 -19.26
C ASN A 90 13.88 -2.34 -19.14
N ALA A 91 13.66 -1.22 -19.83
CA ALA A 91 12.39 -0.52 -19.89
C ALA A 91 11.23 -1.39 -20.40
N LYS A 92 11.51 -2.46 -21.17
CA LYS A 92 10.48 -3.39 -21.66
C LYS A 92 9.68 -4.04 -20.53
N PHE A 93 10.29 -4.32 -19.38
CA PHE A 93 9.68 -5.00 -18.25
C PHE A 93 9.32 -4.05 -17.10
N ARG A 94 9.27 -2.74 -17.38
CA ARG A 94 8.80 -1.77 -16.39
C ARG A 94 7.33 -2.03 -16.07
N LYS A 95 6.91 -1.63 -14.87
CA LYS A 95 5.50 -1.63 -14.48
C LYS A 95 4.66 -0.92 -15.55
N PRO A 96 3.65 -1.56 -16.16
CA PRO A 96 2.85 -0.98 -17.24
C PRO A 96 1.74 -0.05 -16.70
N ALA A 97 2.06 0.74 -15.68
CA ALA A 97 1.12 1.67 -15.06
C ALA A 97 1.84 2.93 -14.60
N VAL A 98 1.14 4.05 -14.68
CA VAL A 98 1.60 5.35 -14.16
C VAL A 98 1.01 5.54 -12.76
N ASP A 99 1.71 6.23 -11.87
CA ASP A 99 1.19 6.57 -10.54
C ASP A 99 -0.01 7.54 -10.63
N TRP A 100 -0.95 7.40 -9.70
CA TRP A 100 -2.20 8.17 -9.71
C TRP A 100 -1.96 9.70 -9.61
N ARG A 101 -0.91 10.15 -8.91
CA ARG A 101 -0.59 11.58 -8.81
C ARG A 101 -0.18 12.16 -10.16
N ARG A 102 0.72 11.48 -10.89
CA ARG A 102 1.04 11.88 -12.26
C ARG A 102 -0.15 11.78 -13.19
N GLN A 103 -1.06 10.82 -13.00
CA GLN A 103 -2.29 10.75 -13.79
C GLN A 103 -3.22 11.93 -13.50
N MET A 104 -3.33 12.38 -12.25
CA MET A 104 -4.10 13.59 -11.88
C MET A 104 -3.49 14.85 -12.49
N GLU A 105 -2.18 15.05 -12.35
CA GLU A 105 -1.47 16.20 -12.93
C GLU A 105 -1.60 16.26 -14.45
N ARG A 106 -1.64 15.10 -15.11
CA ARG A 106 -1.84 14.99 -16.57
C ARG A 106 -3.30 15.08 -16.99
N GLY A 107 -4.25 15.08 -16.06
CA GLY A 107 -5.67 15.02 -16.37
C GLY A 107 -6.12 13.72 -17.03
N THR A 108 -5.36 12.62 -16.87
CA THR A 108 -5.68 11.31 -17.46
C THR A 108 -6.27 10.33 -16.45
N MET A 109 -6.49 10.77 -15.20
CA MET A 109 -7.05 9.90 -14.17
C MET A 109 -8.57 9.81 -14.31
N HIS A 110 -9.08 8.59 -14.40
CA HIS A 110 -10.51 8.30 -14.46
C HIS A 110 -10.98 7.67 -13.14
N TYR A 111 -12.15 8.12 -12.65
CA TYR A 111 -12.79 7.61 -11.45
C TYR A 111 -14.21 7.11 -11.77
N GLY A 112 -14.74 6.17 -10.99
CA GLY A 112 -16.20 5.98 -10.90
C GLY A 112 -16.81 4.83 -11.69
N ARG A 113 -16.04 3.83 -12.16
CA ARG A 113 -16.62 2.60 -12.75
C ARG A 113 -15.91 1.35 -12.25
N TRP A 114 -16.63 0.47 -11.56
CA TRP A 114 -16.11 -0.80 -11.02
C TRP A 114 -16.29 -1.99 -11.96
N TYR A 115 -16.99 -1.80 -13.07
CA TYR A 115 -17.30 -2.82 -14.05
C TYR A 115 -17.10 -2.29 -15.47
N GLU A 116 -16.48 -3.11 -16.32
CA GLU A 116 -16.36 -2.86 -17.76
C GLU A 116 -17.75 -2.85 -18.40
N GLY A 117 -17.93 -2.05 -19.45
CA GLY A 117 -19.21 -1.99 -20.14
C GLY A 117 -19.41 -3.22 -21.04
N PRO A 118 -20.64 -3.45 -21.52
CA PRO A 118 -20.88 -4.49 -22.52
C PRO A 118 -20.02 -4.28 -23.77
N ASN A 119 -19.78 -5.36 -24.52
CA ASN A 119 -19.07 -5.36 -25.80
C ASN A 119 -17.58 -4.93 -25.74
N GLY A 120 -16.87 -5.24 -24.63
CA GLY A 120 -15.44 -4.96 -24.51
C GLY A 120 -15.13 -3.46 -24.38
N THR A 121 -16.08 -2.69 -23.86
CA THR A 121 -15.91 -1.25 -23.67
C THR A 121 -15.11 -0.95 -22.41
N ASP A 122 -14.20 0.01 -22.54
CA ASP A 122 -13.13 0.28 -21.59
C ASP A 122 -13.21 1.70 -21.03
N TYR A 123 -12.36 2.02 -20.04
CA TYR A 123 -12.24 3.34 -19.39
C TYR A 123 -11.59 4.41 -20.29
N SER A 124 -11.15 4.04 -21.50
CA SER A 124 -10.56 4.98 -22.45
C SER A 124 -11.61 5.95 -23.02
N PRO A 125 -11.30 7.27 -23.10
CA PRO A 125 -12.19 8.26 -23.69
C PRO A 125 -12.64 7.86 -25.10
N GLY A 126 -13.96 7.90 -25.34
CA GLY A 126 -14.55 7.53 -26.63
C GLY A 126 -14.77 6.03 -26.84
N ASN A 127 -14.36 5.18 -25.91
CA ASN A 127 -14.59 3.73 -25.96
C ASN A 127 -15.64 3.25 -24.94
N THR A 128 -16.49 4.17 -24.45
CA THR A 128 -17.53 3.88 -23.47
C THR A 128 -18.85 3.58 -24.17
N HIS A 129 -19.44 2.40 -23.93
CA HIS A 129 -20.77 2.08 -24.41
C HIS A 129 -21.82 2.72 -23.51
N ASP A 130 -22.32 3.88 -23.92
CA ASP A 130 -23.39 4.55 -23.21
C ASP A 130 -24.70 4.52 -24.00
N ARG A 131 -25.68 3.77 -23.48
CA ARG A 131 -27.02 3.66 -24.07
C ARG A 131 -27.87 4.91 -23.82
N LEU A 132 -27.50 5.73 -22.84
CA LEU A 132 -28.26 6.92 -22.44
C LEU A 132 -27.92 8.14 -23.28
N THR A 133 -26.77 8.18 -23.96
CA THR A 133 -26.35 9.32 -24.79
C THR A 133 -26.58 9.11 -26.28
N ALA A 134 -26.48 7.89 -26.79
CA ALA A 134 -26.66 7.60 -28.21
C ALA A 134 -28.14 7.57 -28.64
N ASP A 135 -29.01 6.86 -27.91
CA ASP A 135 -30.40 6.61 -28.31
C ASP A 135 -31.39 6.76 -27.13
N VAL A 136 -31.56 8.00 -26.64
CA VAL A 136 -32.49 8.32 -25.54
C VAL A 136 -33.93 7.85 -25.83
N ARG A 137 -34.35 7.89 -27.10
CA ARG A 137 -35.72 7.53 -27.52
C ARG A 137 -35.98 6.03 -27.59
N ALA A 138 -34.94 5.23 -27.85
CA ALA A 138 -35.07 3.79 -28.00
C ALA A 138 -33.77 3.09 -27.57
N PRO A 139 -33.49 3.02 -26.25
CA PRO A 139 -32.23 2.47 -25.73
C PRO A 139 -32.07 0.96 -25.96
N PHE A 140 -33.12 0.29 -26.46
CA PHE A 140 -33.14 -1.12 -26.81
C PHE A 140 -33.69 -1.28 -28.22
N THR A 141 -33.08 -2.20 -28.98
CA THR A 141 -33.65 -2.63 -30.26
C THR A 141 -34.98 -3.36 -30.02
N ALA A 142 -35.86 -3.39 -31.03
CA ALA A 142 -37.14 -4.09 -30.91
C ALA A 142 -36.97 -5.58 -30.53
N ALA A 143 -35.94 -6.24 -31.07
CA ALA A 143 -35.61 -7.63 -30.74
C ALA A 143 -35.17 -7.79 -29.28
N GLU A 144 -34.23 -6.96 -28.80
CA GLU A 144 -33.80 -6.99 -27.40
C GLU A 144 -34.96 -6.67 -26.44
N TRP A 145 -35.85 -5.76 -26.85
CA TRP A 145 -37.04 -5.40 -26.07
C TRP A 145 -37.99 -6.59 -25.92
N THR A 146 -38.26 -7.32 -27.01
CA THR A 146 -39.10 -8.53 -26.95
C THR A 146 -38.49 -9.62 -26.06
N GLU A 147 -37.18 -9.81 -26.10
CA GLU A 147 -36.49 -10.77 -25.23
C GLU A 147 -36.61 -10.36 -23.75
N ARG A 148 -36.39 -9.09 -23.42
CA ARG A 148 -36.50 -8.58 -22.05
C ARG A 148 -37.91 -8.71 -21.48
N GLN A 149 -38.95 -8.60 -22.31
CA GLN A 149 -40.32 -8.80 -21.85
C GLN A 149 -40.55 -10.21 -21.30
N ASN A 150 -39.82 -11.22 -21.78
CA ASN A 150 -39.89 -12.59 -21.27
C ASN A 150 -39.28 -12.74 -19.86
N HIS A 151 -38.55 -11.73 -19.37
CA HIS A 151 -37.87 -11.73 -18.08
C HIS A 151 -38.39 -10.64 -17.12
N ARG A 152 -39.64 -10.20 -17.31
CA ARG A 152 -40.25 -9.13 -16.49
C ARG A 152 -40.45 -9.53 -15.03
N SER A 153 -40.65 -10.82 -14.76
CA SER A 153 -40.84 -11.37 -13.43
C SER A 153 -39.86 -12.50 -13.17
N PHE A 154 -39.50 -12.69 -11.91
CA PHE A 154 -38.76 -13.88 -11.50
C PHE A 154 -39.65 -15.12 -11.70
N ASP A 155 -39.16 -16.11 -12.42
CA ASP A 155 -39.90 -17.34 -12.71
C ASP A 155 -39.79 -18.29 -11.52
N ILE A 156 -40.72 -18.13 -10.56
CA ILE A 156 -40.76 -18.92 -9.33
C ILE A 156 -40.94 -20.41 -9.65
N MET A 157 -41.64 -20.75 -10.73
CA MET A 157 -41.85 -22.14 -11.15
C MET A 157 -40.53 -22.78 -11.59
N LYS A 158 -39.77 -22.12 -12.47
CA LYS A 158 -38.44 -22.60 -12.86
C LYS A 158 -37.49 -22.69 -11.67
N PHE A 159 -37.48 -21.68 -10.80
CA PHE A 159 -36.68 -21.72 -9.59
C PHE A 159 -37.07 -22.91 -8.69
N GLY A 160 -38.37 -23.14 -8.48
CA GLY A 160 -38.89 -24.25 -7.70
C GLY A 160 -38.50 -25.62 -8.28
N TYR A 161 -38.62 -25.81 -9.59
CA TYR A 161 -38.18 -27.04 -10.25
C TYR A 161 -36.68 -27.29 -10.11
N VAL A 162 -35.85 -26.24 -10.27
CA VAL A 162 -34.40 -26.36 -10.09
C VAL A 162 -34.05 -26.70 -8.64
N CYS A 163 -34.64 -26.02 -7.66
CA CYS A 163 -34.42 -26.30 -6.24
C CYS A 163 -34.87 -27.72 -5.86
N LEU A 164 -36.02 -28.17 -6.34
CA LEU A 164 -36.52 -29.52 -6.11
C LEU A 164 -35.60 -30.57 -6.73
N ALA A 165 -35.14 -30.35 -7.97
CA ALA A 165 -34.21 -31.24 -8.65
C ALA A 165 -32.88 -31.35 -7.87
N ILE A 166 -32.33 -30.23 -7.41
CA ILE A 166 -31.12 -30.20 -6.57
C ILE A 166 -31.35 -30.93 -5.25
N PHE A 167 -32.51 -30.72 -4.61
CA PHE A 167 -32.85 -31.38 -3.34
C PHE A 167 -32.97 -32.91 -3.50
N LEU A 168 -33.67 -33.37 -4.55
CA LEU A 168 -33.80 -34.80 -4.83
C LEU A 168 -32.46 -35.42 -5.21
N ALA A 169 -31.66 -34.75 -6.03
CA ALA A 169 -30.30 -35.19 -6.34
C ALA A 169 -29.47 -35.32 -5.06
N TYR A 170 -29.47 -34.29 -4.21
CA TYR A 170 -28.80 -34.30 -2.91
C TYR A 170 -29.27 -35.45 -2.00
N ARG A 171 -30.58 -35.75 -1.98
CA ARG A 171 -31.15 -36.85 -1.18
C ARG A 171 -30.74 -38.24 -1.69
N VAL A 172 -30.64 -38.42 -3.00
CA VAL A 172 -30.27 -39.70 -3.61
C VAL A 172 -28.76 -39.93 -3.54
N THR A 173 -27.94 -38.89 -3.70
CA THR A 173 -26.48 -39.03 -3.72
C THR A 173 -25.84 -39.08 -2.34
N ASN A 174 -26.50 -38.55 -1.30
CA ASN A 174 -25.98 -38.62 0.07
C ASN A 174 -26.60 -39.79 0.82
N GLU A 175 -25.79 -40.80 1.10
CA GLU A 175 -26.17 -41.95 1.93
C GLU A 175 -26.17 -41.54 3.41
N TRP A 176 -27.27 -41.82 4.11
CA TRP A 176 -27.39 -41.64 5.55
C TRP A 176 -27.60 -43.02 6.19
N PRO A 177 -26.74 -43.45 7.12
CA PRO A 177 -26.93 -44.74 7.78
C PRO A 177 -28.22 -44.69 8.60
N VAL A 178 -29.16 -45.57 8.28
CA VAL A 178 -30.37 -45.79 9.07
C VAL A 178 -30.18 -47.08 9.85
N VAL A 179 -30.16 -46.98 11.19
CA VAL A 179 -30.13 -48.16 12.06
C VAL A 179 -31.52 -48.77 12.05
N TRP A 180 -31.63 -50.01 11.59
CA TRP A 180 -32.85 -50.80 11.65
C TRP A 180 -32.76 -51.79 12.81
N CYS A 181 -33.55 -51.58 13.86
CA CYS A 181 -33.73 -52.56 14.92
C CYS A 181 -34.89 -53.48 14.53
N ASP A 182 -34.59 -54.71 14.13
CA ASP A 182 -35.61 -55.73 13.88
C ASP A 182 -36.05 -56.31 15.23
N ASP A 183 -37.17 -55.84 15.78
CA ASP A 183 -37.74 -56.29 17.08
C ASP A 183 -38.38 -57.70 17.00
N ARG A 184 -37.83 -58.59 16.15
CA ARG A 184 -38.19 -60.01 16.20
C ARG A 184 -37.61 -60.61 17.48
N LYS A 185 -38.43 -60.63 18.54
CA LYS A 185 -38.22 -61.51 19.69
C LYS A 185 -38.25 -62.94 19.18
N GLU A 186 -37.08 -63.53 18.94
CA GLU A 186 -36.97 -64.98 18.79
C GLU A 186 -37.60 -65.62 20.02
N GLY A 187 -38.52 -66.56 19.77
CA GLY A 187 -39.45 -67.09 20.75
C GLY A 187 -38.74 -67.58 22.01
N VAL A 188 -39.17 -67.04 23.16
CA VAL A 188 -39.11 -67.79 24.40
C VAL A 188 -40.06 -68.97 24.19
N GLU A 189 -39.48 -70.16 23.97
CA GLU A 189 -40.22 -71.42 23.95
C GLU A 189 -40.88 -71.62 25.32
N ASP A 190 -42.20 -71.39 25.38
CA ASP A 190 -43.05 -72.00 26.40
C ASP A 190 -43.07 -73.51 26.14
N GLN A 191 -42.10 -74.24 26.71
CA GLN A 191 -42.23 -75.68 26.89
C GLN A 191 -43.01 -75.94 28.18
N SER A 192 -44.31 -76.09 28.01
CA SER A 192 -45.21 -76.72 28.98
C SER A 192 -45.03 -78.24 28.94
N GLU A 193 -44.54 -78.82 30.04
CA GLU A 193 -44.95 -80.14 30.55
C GLU A 193 -45.23 -80.01 32.06
#